data_AF-A0AAD8YNM7-F1
#
_entry.id   AF-A0AAD8YNM7-F1
#
_cell.length_a   1.000
_cell.length_b   1.000
_cell.length_c   1.000
_cell.angle_alpha   90.00
_cell.angle_beta   90.00
_cell.angle_gamma   90.00
#
_symmetry.space_group_name_H-M   'P 1'
#
loop_
_entity.id
_entity.type
_entity.pdbx_description
1 polymer ?
#
loop_
_entity_poly.entity_id
_entity_poly.type
_entity_poly.pdbx_seq_one_letter_code
_entity_poly.pdbx_strand_id
1 'polypeptide(L)'
;MRSEPRSDDDAQNIQGSLDNLASDSGLLKMLIWLLAPVAMELSKYPQLMSSDPCEAQGFVNRLSDQARNNMQYASALLDALPENEEQTNDYLRWALAEADLLLRNNKNIVDALSKALAGGAATVGDCVAILEEW
;
A
#
# COMPACT_ATOMS: atom_id res chain seq x y z
N MET A 1 24.90 7.20 -33.16
CA MET A 1 24.52 8.26 -32.21
C MET A 1 23.96 7.58 -30.99
N ARG A 2 24.64 7.69 -29.85
CA ARG A 2 24.27 7.03 -28.60
C ARG A 2 23.37 8.03 -27.86
N SER A 3 22.08 7.75 -27.81
CA SER A 3 21.12 8.54 -27.05
C SER A 3 21.30 8.16 -25.58
N GLU A 4 21.76 9.10 -24.75
CA GLU A 4 21.78 8.92 -23.30
C GLU A 4 20.33 8.90 -22.77
N PRO A 5 20.00 8.05 -21.79
CA PRO A 5 18.67 8.03 -21.20
C PRO A 5 18.48 9.29 -20.35
N ARG A 6 17.32 9.94 -20.54
CA ARG A 6 16.90 11.15 -19.84
C ARG A 6 16.61 10.85 -18.36
N SER A 7 17.61 11.05 -17.50
CA SER A 7 17.48 10.89 -16.04
C SER A 7 16.50 11.87 -15.39
N ASP A 8 16.24 13.01 -16.02
CA ASP A 8 15.47 14.11 -15.42
C ASP A 8 13.96 13.93 -15.58
N ASP A 9 13.51 13.24 -16.64
CA ASP A 9 12.10 12.93 -16.87
C ASP A 9 11.59 11.88 -15.85
N ASP A 10 12.41 10.88 -15.51
CA ASP A 10 12.07 9.84 -14.53
C ASP A 10 12.02 10.39 -13.10
N ALA A 11 12.94 11.28 -12.74
CA ALA A 11 12.97 11.91 -11.40
C ALA A 11 11.75 12.81 -11.16
N GLN A 12 11.30 13.56 -12.18
CA GLN A 12 10.09 14.39 -12.08
C GLN A 12 8.82 13.54 -12.01
N ASN A 13 8.78 12.40 -12.70
CA ASN A 13 7.65 11.47 -12.67
C ASN A 13 7.52 10.77 -11.30
N ILE A 14 8.65 10.37 -10.68
CA ILE A 14 8.68 9.81 -9.33
C ILE A 14 8.23 10.85 -8.29
N GLN A 15 8.67 12.11 -8.42
CA GLN A 15 8.25 13.19 -7.53
C GLN A 15 6.73 13.44 -7.62
N GLY A 16 6.18 13.54 -8.84
CA GLY A 16 4.73 13.71 -9.04
C GLY A 16 3.89 12.49 -8.61
N SER A 17 4.45 11.29 -8.70
CA SER A 17 3.81 10.07 -8.18
C SER A 17 3.83 10.02 -6.65
N LEU A 18 4.90 10.50 -6.01
CA LEU A 18 5.00 10.63 -4.55
C LEU A 18 4.00 11.67 -4.02
N ASP A 19 3.81 12.77 -4.73
CA ASP A 19 2.79 13.77 -4.39
C ASP A 19 1.36 13.18 -4.49
N ASN A 20 1.14 12.25 -5.43
CA ASN A 20 -0.11 11.49 -5.54
C ASN A 20 -0.29 10.46 -4.40
N LEU A 21 0.80 9.83 -3.94
CA LEU A 21 0.82 8.91 -2.79
C LEU A 21 0.63 9.64 -1.46
N ALA A 22 1.11 10.89 -1.36
CA ALA A 22 0.93 11.79 -0.23
C ALA A 22 -0.41 12.56 -0.26
N SER A 23 -1.30 12.26 -1.21
CA SER A 23 -2.69 12.72 -1.18
C SER A 23 -3.54 11.88 -0.22
N ASP A 24 -4.67 12.40 0.24
CA ASP A 24 -5.66 11.65 1.04
C ASP A 24 -5.98 10.28 0.41
N SER A 25 -6.21 10.27 -0.91
CA SER A 25 -6.53 9.04 -1.64
C SER A 25 -5.37 8.06 -1.72
N GLY A 26 -4.13 8.56 -1.78
CA GLY A 26 -2.90 7.77 -1.78
C GLY A 26 -2.64 7.13 -0.42
N LEU A 27 -2.80 7.92 0.65
CA LEU A 27 -2.70 7.46 2.03
C LEU A 27 -3.66 6.29 2.29
N LEU A 28 -4.93 6.46 1.95
CA LEU A 28 -5.95 5.43 2.17
C LEU A 28 -5.63 4.15 1.39
N LYS A 29 -5.20 4.27 0.12
CA LYS A 29 -4.78 3.10 -0.69
C LYS A 29 -3.60 2.38 -0.08
N MET A 30 -2.60 3.11 0.40
CA MET A 30 -1.42 2.52 1.06
C MET A 30 -1.81 1.75 2.32
N LEU A 31 -2.72 2.29 3.14
CA LEU A 31 -3.22 1.58 4.32
C LEU A 31 -3.95 0.28 3.95
N ILE A 32 -4.78 0.31 2.90
CA ILE A 32 -5.45 -0.89 2.38
C ILE A 32 -4.42 -1.94 1.94
N TRP A 33 -3.37 -1.52 1.23
CA TRP A 33 -2.33 -2.45 0.74
C TRP A 33 -1.50 -3.04 1.86
N LEU A 34 -1.12 -2.25 2.86
CA LEU A 34 -0.36 -2.73 4.03
C LEU A 34 -1.17 -3.73 4.87
N LEU A 35 -2.51 -3.59 4.90
CA LEU A 35 -3.39 -4.49 5.64
C LEU A 35 -3.93 -5.65 4.79
N ALA A 36 -3.73 -5.65 3.48
CA ALA A 36 -4.22 -6.72 2.60
C ALA A 36 -3.66 -8.11 2.98
N PRO A 37 -2.37 -8.29 3.30
CA PRO A 37 -1.85 -9.59 3.77
C PRO A 37 -2.55 -10.06 5.06
N VAL A 38 -2.75 -9.14 6.01
CA VAL A 38 -3.45 -9.39 7.29
C VAL A 38 -4.89 -9.82 7.04
N ALA A 39 -5.63 -9.09 6.19
CA ALA A 39 -7.00 -9.44 5.82
C ALA A 39 -7.08 -10.80 5.12
N MET A 40 -6.13 -11.10 4.23
CA MET A 40 -6.06 -12.38 3.52
C MET A 40 -5.81 -13.55 4.48
N GLU A 41 -4.90 -13.38 5.43
CA GLU A 41 -4.60 -14.37 6.45
C GLU A 41 -5.78 -14.59 7.39
N LEU A 42 -6.42 -13.52 7.89
CA LEU A 42 -7.61 -13.64 8.74
C LEU A 42 -8.74 -14.41 8.04
N SER A 43 -8.89 -14.23 6.73
CA SER A 43 -9.91 -14.95 5.95
C SER A 43 -9.57 -16.43 5.71
N LYS A 44 -8.29 -16.80 5.53
CA LYS A 44 -7.88 -18.15 5.13
C LYS A 44 -7.35 -19.01 6.29
N TYR A 45 -6.68 -18.38 7.24
CA TYR A 45 -5.91 -19.00 8.32
C TYR A 45 -6.12 -18.27 9.66
N PRO A 46 -7.34 -18.27 10.23
CA PRO A 46 -7.67 -17.45 11.42
C PRO A 46 -6.85 -17.79 12.69
N GLN A 47 -6.15 -18.93 12.71
CA GLN A 47 -5.28 -19.36 13.82
C GLN A 47 -3.78 -19.14 13.57
N LEU A 48 -3.37 -18.64 12.39
CA LEU A 48 -1.97 -18.41 12.06
C LEU A 48 -1.83 -17.02 11.43
N MET A 49 -1.23 -16.08 12.17
CA MET A 49 -0.92 -14.74 11.69
C MET A 49 0.58 -14.63 11.48
N SER A 50 1.01 -14.58 10.22
CA SER A 50 2.40 -14.32 9.81
C SER A 50 2.59 -12.87 9.39
N SER A 51 1.54 -12.21 8.93
CA SER A 51 1.57 -10.81 8.53
C SER A 51 1.56 -9.88 9.74
N ASP A 52 2.35 -8.80 9.70
CA ASP A 52 2.44 -7.83 10.79
C ASP A 52 1.41 -6.69 10.61
N PRO A 53 0.35 -6.61 11.42
CA PRO A 53 -0.60 -5.51 11.38
C PRO A 53 0.01 -4.16 11.81
N CYS A 54 1.17 -4.18 12.48
CA CYS A 54 1.83 -2.98 12.98
C CYS A 54 2.48 -2.16 11.87
N GLU A 55 2.72 -2.72 10.68
CA GLU A 55 3.34 -1.97 9.58
C GLU A 55 2.51 -0.75 9.16
N ALA A 56 1.18 -0.90 9.07
CA ALA A 56 0.27 0.19 8.73
C ALA A 56 0.29 1.29 9.81
N GLN A 57 0.29 0.91 11.09
CA GLN A 57 0.44 1.86 12.20
C GLN A 57 1.78 2.60 12.15
N GLY A 58 2.87 1.86 11.90
CA GLY A 58 4.21 2.43 11.77
C GLY A 58 4.31 3.40 10.59
N PHE A 59 3.59 3.12 9.50
CA PHE A 59 3.51 4.01 8.34
C PHE A 59 2.84 5.35 8.68
N VAL A 60 1.67 5.32 9.33
CA VAL A 60 0.98 6.54 9.80
C VAL A 60 1.88 7.34 10.74
N ASN A 61 2.53 6.68 11.72
CA ASN A 61 3.40 7.35 12.67
C ASN A 61 4.57 8.07 11.97
N ARG A 62 5.23 7.41 11.02
CA ARG A 62 6.33 8.03 10.26
C ARG A 62 5.87 9.21 9.42
N LEU A 63 4.68 9.13 8.80
CA LEU A 63 4.12 10.25 8.05
C LEU A 63 3.77 11.43 8.96
N SER A 64 3.16 11.17 10.12
CA SER A 64 2.89 12.20 11.14
C SER A 64 4.18 12.86 11.63
N ASP A 65 5.24 12.10 11.86
CA ASP A 65 6.54 12.63 12.24
C ASP A 65 7.17 13.47 11.12
N GLN A 66 7.05 13.03 9.85
CA GLN A 66 7.53 13.80 8.70
C GLN A 66 6.76 15.11 8.50
N ALA A 67 5.43 15.09 8.63
CA ALA A 67 4.60 16.28 8.52
C ALA A 67 4.93 17.31 9.62
N ARG A 68 5.23 16.85 10.84
CA ARG A 68 5.66 17.72 11.95
C ARG A 68 7.04 18.35 11.74
N ASN A 69 7.95 17.62 11.11
CA ASN A 69 9.35 18.03 10.96
C ASN A 69 9.66 18.71 9.62
N ASN A 70 8.77 18.66 8.63
CA ASN A 70 8.99 19.21 7.30
C ASN A 70 7.77 20.05 6.83
N MET A 71 7.97 21.36 6.70
CA MET A 71 6.94 22.33 6.28
C MET A 71 6.33 22.04 4.90
N GLN A 72 7.06 21.38 3.99
CA GLN A 72 6.52 21.05 2.66
C GLN A 72 5.41 19.99 2.75
N TYR A 73 5.63 18.95 3.56
CA TYR A 73 4.68 17.87 3.77
C TYR A 73 3.56 18.25 4.73
N ALA A 74 3.81 19.18 5.65
CA ALA A 74 2.81 19.68 6.59
C ALA A 74 1.54 20.17 5.87
N SER A 75 1.69 21.00 4.83
CA SER A 75 0.52 21.59 4.14
C SER A 75 -0.33 20.59 3.34
N ALA A 76 0.25 19.49 2.88
CA ALA A 76 -0.43 18.50 2.05
C ALA A 76 -1.06 17.36 2.86
N LEU A 77 -0.46 17.03 4.01
CA LEU A 77 -0.85 15.86 4.82
C LEU A 77 -1.60 16.21 6.11
N LEU A 78 -1.65 17.49 6.52
CA LEU A 78 -2.25 17.88 7.80
C LEU A 78 -3.72 17.46 7.92
N ASP A 79 -4.49 17.63 6.85
CA ASP A 79 -5.93 17.32 6.84
C ASP A 79 -6.18 15.82 6.57
N ALA A 80 -5.19 15.09 6.05
CA ALA A 80 -5.28 13.68 5.67
C ALA A 80 -5.03 12.72 6.84
N LEU A 81 -4.15 13.14 7.77
CA LEU A 81 -3.61 12.30 8.82
C LEU A 81 -4.51 12.31 10.08
N PRO A 82 -4.59 11.17 10.79
CA PRO A 82 -5.34 11.12 12.04
C PRO A 82 -4.66 11.99 13.12
N GLU A 83 -5.48 12.73 13.86
CA GLU A 83 -5.00 13.68 14.87
C GLU A 83 -4.61 12.99 16.19
N ASN A 84 -5.18 11.81 16.46
CA ASN A 84 -5.03 11.08 17.71
C ASN A 84 -5.08 9.56 17.51
N GLU A 85 -4.81 8.83 18.59
CA GLU A 85 -4.75 7.36 18.59
C GLU A 85 -6.11 6.70 18.28
N GLU A 86 -7.22 7.31 18.70
CA GLU A 86 -8.58 6.81 18.41
C GLU A 86 -8.87 6.88 16.91
N GLN A 87 -8.67 8.04 16.28
CA GLN A 87 -8.80 8.21 14.83
C GLN A 87 -7.84 7.31 14.06
N THR A 88 -6.62 7.12 14.58
CA THR A 88 -5.67 6.20 13.93
C THR A 88 -6.19 4.77 13.94
N ASN A 89 -6.73 4.31 15.07
CA ASN A 89 -7.36 2.99 15.17
C ASN A 89 -8.57 2.85 14.25
N ASP A 90 -9.38 3.90 14.11
CA ASP A 90 -10.53 3.90 13.19
C ASP A 90 -10.09 3.80 11.72
N TYR A 91 -9.03 4.53 11.34
CA TYR A 91 -8.43 4.43 10.01
C TYR A 91 -7.92 3.02 9.71
N LEU A 92 -7.21 2.41 10.66
CA LEU A 92 -6.68 1.05 10.51
C LEU A 92 -7.80 0.01 10.42
N ARG A 93 -8.85 0.14 11.22
CA ARG A 93 -10.02 -0.75 11.15
C ARG A 93 -10.76 -0.61 9.84
N TRP A 94 -10.96 0.62 9.38
CA TRP A 94 -11.57 0.89 8.08
C TRP A 94 -10.75 0.28 6.95
N ALA A 95 -9.43 0.52 6.94
CA ALA A 95 -8.54 0.01 5.91
C ALA A 95 -8.48 -1.52 5.89
N LEU A 96 -8.53 -2.17 7.06
CA LEU A 96 -8.62 -3.63 7.15
C LEU A 96 -9.92 -4.18 6.54
N ALA A 97 -11.05 -3.54 6.85
CA ALA A 97 -12.35 -3.92 6.29
C ALA A 97 -12.40 -3.72 4.77
N GLU A 98 -11.83 -2.62 4.27
CA GLU A 98 -11.77 -2.32 2.85
C GLU A 98 -10.82 -3.28 2.11
N ALA A 99 -9.70 -3.66 2.75
CA ALA A 99 -8.80 -4.68 2.22
C ALA A 99 -9.48 -6.05 2.12
N ASP A 100 -10.23 -6.48 3.13
CA ASP A 100 -11.02 -7.71 3.10
C ASP A 100 -12.07 -7.67 1.97
N LEU A 101 -12.79 -6.56 1.83
CA LEU A 101 -13.77 -6.37 0.76
C LEU A 101 -13.11 -6.43 -0.64
N LEU A 102 -11.98 -5.75 -0.82
CA LEU A 102 -11.20 -5.77 -2.07
C LEU A 102 -10.79 -7.20 -2.45
N LEU A 103 -10.24 -7.96 -1.49
CA LEU A 103 -9.81 -9.34 -1.72
C LEU A 103 -10.98 -10.27 -2.04
N ARG A 104 -12.13 -10.11 -1.36
CA ARG A 104 -13.34 -10.89 -1.63
C ARG A 104 -13.91 -10.61 -3.01
N ASN A 105 -13.96 -9.35 -3.42
CA ASN A 105 -14.44 -8.95 -4.75
C ASN A 105 -13.55 -9.52 -5.86
N ASN A 106 -12.26 -9.74 -5.58
CA ASN A 106 -11.28 -10.26 -6.52
C ASN A 106 -10.88 -11.71 -6.25
N LYS A 107 -11.70 -12.47 -5.51
CA LYS A 107 -11.37 -13.81 -5.00
C LYS A 107 -10.80 -14.76 -6.07
N ASN A 108 -11.38 -14.77 -7.26
CA ASN A 108 -10.94 -15.67 -8.34
C ASN A 108 -9.51 -15.37 -8.79
N ILE A 109 -9.16 -14.09 -8.90
CA ILE A 109 -7.81 -13.62 -9.27
C ILE A 109 -6.83 -13.96 -8.14
N VAL A 110 -7.20 -13.65 -6.90
CA VAL A 110 -6.39 -13.92 -5.70
C VAL A 110 -6.10 -15.42 -5.57
N ASP A 111 -7.10 -16.29 -5.76
CA ASP A 111 -6.93 -17.73 -5.66
C ASP A 111 -6.09 -18.29 -6.82
N ALA A 112 -6.20 -17.74 -8.03
CA ALA A 112 -5.36 -18.10 -9.16
C ALA A 112 -3.88 -17.74 -8.90
N LEU A 113 -3.62 -16.50 -8.48
CA LEU A 113 -2.28 -16.04 -8.11
C LEU A 113 -1.69 -16.86 -6.96
N SER A 114 -2.48 -17.13 -5.91
CA SER A 114 -2.06 -17.94 -4.76
C SER A 114 -1.61 -19.34 -5.21
N LYS A 115 -2.37 -19.98 -6.09
CA LYS A 115 -2.02 -21.32 -6.62
C LYS A 115 -0.79 -21.29 -7.50
N ALA A 116 -0.66 -20.28 -8.37
CA ALA A 116 0.48 -20.13 -9.26
C ALA A 116 1.78 -19.92 -8.48
N LEU A 117 1.75 -19.04 -7.46
CA LEU A 117 2.88 -18.78 -6.56
C LEU A 117 3.23 -20.01 -5.71
N ALA A 118 2.23 -20.64 -5.07
CA ALA A 118 2.47 -21.82 -4.24
C ALA A 118 2.96 -23.04 -5.05
N GLY A 119 2.53 -23.17 -6.30
CA GLY A 119 2.98 -24.21 -7.22
C GLY A 119 4.35 -23.96 -7.85
N GLY A 120 4.96 -22.79 -7.64
CA GLY A 120 6.20 -22.37 -8.30
C GLY A 120 6.08 -22.15 -9.81
N ALA A 121 4.84 -22.11 -10.33
CA ALA A 121 4.56 -21.89 -11.75
C ALA A 121 4.58 -20.40 -12.12
N ALA A 122 4.48 -19.52 -11.12
CA ALA A 122 4.68 -18.10 -11.25
C ALA A 122 5.60 -17.60 -10.12
N THR A 123 6.37 -16.57 -10.44
CA THR A 123 7.18 -15.80 -9.52
C THR A 123 6.52 -14.44 -9.28
N VAL A 124 7.00 -13.71 -8.27
CA VAL A 124 6.60 -12.31 -8.07
C VAL A 124 6.93 -11.47 -9.32
N GLY A 125 8.01 -11.80 -10.04
CA GLY A 125 8.36 -11.15 -11.30
C GLY A 125 7.28 -11.29 -12.37
N ASP A 126 6.67 -12.47 -12.49
CA ASP A 126 5.57 -12.70 -13.43
C ASP A 126 4.31 -11.89 -13.06
N CYS A 127 4.07 -11.72 -11.75
CA CYS A 127 2.97 -10.88 -11.27
C CYS A 127 3.21 -9.40 -11.62
N VAL A 128 4.45 -8.92 -11.46
CA VAL A 128 4.84 -7.54 -11.82
C VAL A 128 4.73 -7.32 -13.32
N ALA A 129 5.23 -8.24 -14.15
CA ALA A 129 5.14 -8.12 -15.61
C ALA A 129 3.69 -8.00 -16.11
N ILE A 130 2.77 -8.77 -15.52
CA ILE A 130 1.33 -8.68 -15.85
C ILE A 130 0.74 -7.33 -15.43
N LEU A 131 1.13 -6.80 -14.26
CA LEU A 131 0.63 -5.51 -13.76
C LEU A 131 1.15 -4.32 -14.57
N GLU A 132 2.38 -4.42 -15.07
CA GLU A 132 3.04 -3.38 -15.86
C GLU A 132 2.74 -3.48 -17.37
N GLU A 133 1.93 -4.45 -17.80
CA GLU A 133 1.62 -4.73 -19.21
C GLU A 133 2.88 -4.98 -20.08
N TRP A 134 3.90 -5.66 -19.53
CA TRP A 134 5.15 -6.00 -20.24
C TRP A 134 5.03 -7.22 -21.16
#